data_AF-A0AAV3UPC1-F1
#
_entry.id   AF-A0AAV3UPC1-F1
#
_cell.length_a   1.000
_cell.length_b   1.000
_cell.length_c   1.000
_cell.angle_alpha   90.00
_cell.angle_beta   90.00
_cell.angle_gamma   90.00
#
_symmetry.space_group_name_H-M   'P 1'
#
loop_
_entity.id
_entity.type
_entity.pdbx_description
1 polymer ?
#
loop_
_entity_poly.entity_id
_entity_poly.type
_entity_poly.pdbx_seq_one_letter_code
_entity_poly.pdbx_strand_id
1 'polypeptide(L)'
;MSDDRPSNEERAKGGELGDFDTLLEVEDFPVTADELIATYGDYEVQSVDGTKSLGEVLRSVDDETFGSADEVRSQALEELNRE
;
A
#
# COMPACT_ATOMS: atom_id res chain seq x y z
N MET A 1 -13.04 -19.89 29.01
CA MET A 1 -12.48 -20.45 27.78
C MET A 1 -12.44 -19.30 26.79
N SER A 2 -11.24 -18.96 26.35
CA SER A 2 -10.92 -17.79 25.55
C SER A 2 -11.43 -17.98 24.12
N ASP A 3 -12.37 -17.14 23.68
CA ASP A 3 -12.54 -16.85 22.26
C ASP A 3 -11.76 -15.56 21.97
N ASP A 4 -10.43 -15.70 21.97
CA ASP A 4 -9.47 -14.73 21.46
C ASP A 4 -9.27 -15.04 19.97
N ARG A 5 -10.31 -14.81 19.17
CA ARG A 5 -10.18 -14.79 17.71
C ARG A 5 -10.17 -13.32 17.33
N PRO A 6 -9.08 -12.77 16.77
CA PRO A 6 -9.12 -11.42 16.26
C PRO A 6 -10.14 -11.38 15.12
N SER A 7 -11.28 -10.75 15.39
CA SER A 7 -12.31 -10.43 14.43
C SER A 7 -11.65 -9.70 13.26
N ASN A 8 -12.01 -10.12 12.04
CA ASN A 8 -11.55 -9.50 10.81
C ASN A 8 -11.83 -7.97 10.73
N GLU A 9 -12.65 -7.44 11.65
CA GLU A 9 -13.08 -6.04 11.75
C GLU A 9 -12.10 -5.10 12.49
N GLU A 10 -11.12 -5.58 13.25
CA GLU A 10 -10.05 -4.70 13.79
C GLU A 10 -8.90 -4.45 12.81
N ARG A 11 -8.88 -5.21 11.70
CA ARG A 11 -7.87 -5.12 10.63
C ARG A 11 -8.10 -3.95 9.65
N ALA A 12 -9.29 -3.34 9.68
CA ALA A 12 -9.65 -2.16 8.90
C ALA A 12 -9.14 -0.83 9.51
N LYS A 13 -8.00 -0.87 10.22
CA LYS A 13 -7.24 0.34 10.58
C LYS A 13 -6.02 0.55 9.68
N GLY A 14 -5.82 -0.27 8.66
CA GLY A 14 -5.05 0.14 7.50
C GLY A 14 -5.87 1.20 6.76
N GLY A 15 -5.28 2.35 6.43
CA GLY A 15 -5.95 3.41 5.68
C GLY A 15 -6.37 2.95 4.28
N GLU A 16 -6.47 3.89 3.34
CA GLU A 16 -6.77 3.61 1.92
C GLU A 16 -5.87 2.50 1.30
N LEU A 17 -4.68 2.30 1.88
CA LEU A 17 -3.70 1.28 1.48
C LEU A 17 -3.79 -0.07 2.22
N GLY A 18 -4.66 -0.22 3.21
CA GLY A 18 -4.86 -1.50 3.92
C GLY A 18 -3.59 -2.07 4.57
N ASP A 19 -3.32 -3.36 4.35
CA ASP A 19 -2.15 -4.08 4.89
C ASP A 19 -0.82 -3.63 4.26
N PHE A 20 -0.85 -2.97 3.09
CA PHE A 20 0.37 -2.45 2.45
C PHE A 20 1.06 -1.38 3.30
N ASP A 21 0.29 -0.61 4.06
CA ASP A 21 0.81 0.38 5.01
C ASP A 21 1.80 -0.23 6.00
N THR A 22 1.46 -1.40 6.55
CA THR A 22 2.30 -2.13 7.50
C THR A 22 3.52 -2.76 6.82
N LEU A 23 3.38 -3.17 5.55
CA LEU A 23 4.50 -3.71 4.77
C LEU A 23 5.55 -2.63 4.52
N LEU A 24 5.12 -1.41 4.20
CA LEU A 24 6.01 -0.29 4.05
C LEU A 24 6.78 0.03 5.35
N GLU A 25 6.16 -0.09 6.53
CA GLU A 25 6.87 0.15 7.80
C GLU A 25 8.01 -0.84 8.07
N VAL A 26 7.94 -2.04 7.51
CA VAL A 26 8.98 -3.08 7.66
C VAL A 26 9.93 -3.19 6.48
N GLU A 27 9.70 -2.41 5.42
CA GLU A 27 10.53 -2.44 4.23
C GLU A 27 11.89 -1.75 4.40
N ASP A 28 12.87 -2.26 3.66
CA ASP A 28 14.24 -1.75 3.71
C ASP A 28 14.43 -0.62 2.69
N PHE A 29 14.38 0.62 3.15
CA PHE A 29 14.59 1.79 2.30
C PHE A 29 16.09 2.12 2.11
N PRO A 30 16.48 2.66 0.93
CA PRO A 30 15.62 3.11 -0.18
C PRO A 30 15.13 1.99 -1.10
N VAL A 31 13.89 2.12 -1.61
CA VAL A 31 13.28 1.17 -2.56
C VAL A 31 12.79 1.91 -3.80
N THR A 32 12.81 1.25 -4.96
CA THR A 32 12.24 1.81 -6.19
C THR A 32 10.77 1.44 -6.36
N ALA A 33 10.02 2.25 -7.12
CA ALA A 33 8.66 1.93 -7.52
C ALA A 33 8.57 0.55 -8.20
N ASP A 34 9.51 0.22 -9.09
CA ASP A 34 9.54 -1.08 -9.78
C ASP A 34 9.76 -2.25 -8.82
N GLU A 35 10.63 -2.12 -7.81
CA GLU A 35 10.83 -3.14 -6.77
C GLU A 35 9.57 -3.36 -5.92
N LEU A 36 8.88 -2.27 -5.56
CA LEU A 36 7.60 -2.33 -4.87
C LEU A 36 6.52 -2.97 -5.75
N ILE A 37 6.47 -2.67 -7.04
CA ILE A 37 5.52 -3.29 -7.98
C ILE A 37 5.84 -4.77 -8.19
N ALA A 38 7.13 -5.12 -8.28
CA ALA A 38 7.55 -6.51 -8.45
C ALA A 38 7.23 -7.38 -7.23
N THR A 39 7.30 -6.79 -6.03
CA THR A 39 7.08 -7.51 -4.76
C THR A 39 5.62 -7.42 -4.29
N TYR A 40 5.04 -6.22 -4.40
CA TYR A 40 3.74 -5.85 -3.85
C TYR A 40 2.70 -5.46 -4.91
N GLY A 41 3.01 -5.58 -6.21
CA GLY A 41 2.11 -5.14 -7.28
C GLY A 41 0.76 -5.86 -7.30
N ASP A 42 0.71 -7.11 -6.86
CA ASP A 42 -0.50 -7.91 -6.73
C ASP A 42 -1.36 -7.54 -5.50
N TYR A 43 -0.88 -6.66 -4.61
CA TYR A 43 -1.66 -6.26 -3.43
C TYR A 43 -2.83 -5.38 -3.83
N GLU A 44 -4.00 -5.72 -3.31
CA GLU A 44 -5.22 -4.97 -3.51
C GLU A 44 -5.36 -3.87 -2.47
N VAL A 45 -5.42 -2.62 -2.93
CA VAL A 45 -5.70 -1.43 -2.13
C VAL A 45 -7.11 -0.91 -2.42
N GLN A 46 -7.71 -0.25 -1.44
CA GLN A 46 -9.09 0.22 -1.54
C GLN A 46 -9.11 1.67 -1.99
N SER A 47 -9.52 1.93 -3.24
CA SER A 47 -9.78 3.27 -3.77
C SER A 47 -11.22 3.72 -3.56
N VAL A 48 -11.45 5.02 -3.74
CA VAL A 48 -12.76 5.65 -3.81
C VAL A 48 -13.66 5.08 -4.92
N ASP A 49 -13.07 4.64 -6.05
CA ASP A 49 -13.81 4.06 -7.19
C ASP A 49 -13.92 2.52 -7.10
N GLY A 50 -13.20 1.89 -6.17
CA GLY A 50 -13.21 0.43 -5.98
C GLY A 50 -11.85 -0.12 -5.57
N THR A 51 -11.71 -1.44 -5.59
CA THR A 51 -10.43 -2.09 -5.29
C THR A 51 -9.50 -2.02 -6.49
N LYS A 52 -8.23 -1.65 -6.28
CA LYS A 52 -7.19 -1.60 -7.31
C LYS A 52 -5.92 -2.28 -6.87
N SER A 53 -5.15 -2.77 -7.84
CA SER A 53 -3.82 -3.32 -7.57
C SER A 53 -2.83 -2.19 -7.30
N LEU A 54 -2.03 -2.33 -6.26
CA LEU A 54 -0.95 -1.41 -5.93
C LEU A 54 -0.01 -1.23 -7.13
N GLY A 55 0.23 -2.31 -7.88
CA GLY A 55 1.03 -2.26 -9.09
C GLY A 55 0.45 -1.33 -10.15
N GLU A 56 -0.88 -1.16 -10.22
CA GLU A 56 -1.51 -0.22 -11.13
C GLU A 56 -1.32 1.23 -10.66
N VAL A 57 -1.50 1.47 -9.36
CA VAL A 57 -1.35 2.80 -8.73
C VAL A 57 0.09 3.28 -8.85
N LEU A 58 1.05 2.43 -8.45
CA LEU A 58 2.48 2.76 -8.46
C LEU A 58 3.08 2.79 -9.86
N ARG A 59 2.51 2.10 -10.85
CA ARG A 59 3.01 2.16 -12.24
C ARG A 59 2.76 3.51 -12.91
N SER A 60 1.83 4.31 -12.38
CA SER A 60 1.68 5.72 -12.76
C SER A 60 2.87 6.56 -12.29
N VAL A 61 3.51 6.14 -11.19
CA VAL A 61 4.77 6.70 -10.72
C VAL A 61 5.88 6.12 -11.60
N ASP A 62 6.70 6.99 -12.17
CA ASP A 62 7.92 6.60 -12.88
C ASP A 62 8.89 5.82 -11.94
N ASP A 63 10.09 5.49 -12.42
CA ASP A 63 11.19 4.84 -11.67
C ASP A 63 11.75 5.71 -10.50
N GLU A 64 10.85 6.30 -9.72
CA GLU A 64 11.17 7.07 -8.54
C GLU A 64 11.70 6.15 -7.44
N THR A 65 12.72 6.64 -6.76
CA THR A 65 13.32 5.97 -5.61
C THR A 65 12.77 6.62 -4.36
N PHE A 66 12.07 5.83 -3.56
CA PHE A 66 11.51 6.28 -2.31
C PHE A 66 12.51 6.12 -1.18
N GLY A 67 12.68 7.18 -0.40
CA GLY A 67 13.54 7.17 0.77
C GLY A 67 12.87 6.66 2.05
N SER A 68 11.54 6.52 2.06
CA SER A 68 10.76 6.16 3.25
C SER A 68 9.35 5.68 2.91
N ALA A 69 8.76 4.91 3.83
CA ALA A 69 7.37 4.43 3.76
C ALA A 69 6.36 5.57 3.55
N ASP A 70 6.56 6.68 4.25
CA ASP A 70 5.69 7.85 4.20
C ASP A 70 5.65 8.48 2.80
N GLU A 71 6.76 8.41 2.07
CA GLU A 71 6.91 8.93 0.71
C GLU A 71 6.12 8.07 -0.29
N VAL A 72 6.27 6.75 -0.20
CA VAL A 72 5.48 5.79 -0.99
C VAL A 72 3.99 5.96 -0.70
N ARG A 73 3.62 6.04 0.57
CA ARG A 73 2.24 6.19 1.02
C ARG A 73 1.61 7.44 0.45
N SER A 74 2.28 8.58 0.60
CA SER A 74 1.78 9.86 0.11
C SER A 74 1.57 9.83 -1.40
N GLN A 75 2.52 9.24 -2.13
CA GLN A 75 2.44 9.09 -3.58
C GLN A 75 1.29 8.16 -4.00
N ALA A 76 1.17 6.99 -3.37
CA ALA A 76 0.10 6.05 -3.65
C ALA A 76 -1.28 6.67 -3.37
N LEU A 77 -1.44 7.40 -2.26
CA LEU A 77 -2.68 8.11 -1.93
C LEU A 77 -2.97 9.23 -2.94
N GLU A 78 -1.97 9.99 -3.38
CA GLU A 78 -2.18 11.03 -4.40
C GLU A 78 -2.70 10.42 -5.71
N GLU A 79 -2.06 9.36 -6.20
CA GLU A 79 -2.48 8.69 -7.43
C GLU A 79 -3.87 8.06 -7.29
N LEU A 80 -4.18 7.49 -6.12
CA LEU A 80 -5.50 6.92 -5.83
C LEU A 80 -6.62 7.96 -5.78
N ASN A 81 -6.32 9.17 -5.26
CA ASN A 81 -7.27 10.28 -5.15
C ASN A 81 -7.36 11.14 -6.41
N ARG A 82 -6.42 11.00 -7.35
CA ARG A 82 -6.34 11.81 -8.58
C ARG A 82 -7.35 11.38 -9.65
N GLU A 83 -7.93 10.19 -9.54
CA GLU A 83 -8.95 9.66 -10.49
C GLU A 83 -10.33 10.34 -10.40
#